data_AF-A0A388KXP9-F1
#
_entry.id   AF-A0A388KXP9-F1
#
_cell.length_a   1.000
_cell.length_b   1.000
_cell.length_c   1.000
_cell.angle_alpha   90.00
_cell.angle_beta   90.00
_cell.angle_gamma   90.00
#
_symmetry.space_group_name_H-M   'P 1'
#
loop_
_entity.id
_entity.type
_entity.pdbx_description
1 polymer ?
#
loop_
_entity_poly.entity_id
_entity_poly.type
_entity_poly.pdbx_seq_one_letter_code
_entity_poly.pdbx_strand_id
1 'polypeptide(L)'
;MNSTIARINGIEAKASAAPSCTTDETKQINERIDHVVTIIGDIGVFNGPDTISSTVAALKTDITKLQTRPDAATKTFKMPHFDICKFDDYNKSDALTWWQCFLTEASCRTVPTNDMLKALYLQLIGGAQAWMNHLTATHKCTIAELHTHTTWKEFEQLWFTRFMVRNVVKATMNEVYTCSQGNMPTRDWTTKWQKIVSTPEFDLSFPNQRSEFFSRSCAGLRSAIGNEYDYTTFQAILDRANLVI
;
A
#
# COMPACT_ATOMS: atom_id res chain seq x y z
N MET A 1 55.27 -4.84 -46.23
CA MET A 1 53.99 -4.14 -46.47
C MET A 1 52.91 -4.92 -45.72
N ASN A 2 52.64 -4.68 -44.44
CA ASN A 2 52.07 -3.44 -43.87
C ASN A 2 50.90 -2.93 -44.71
N SER A 3 49.65 -3.26 -44.33
CA SER A 3 48.53 -2.32 -44.50
C SER A 3 47.24 -2.67 -43.74
N THR A 4 47.27 -3.51 -42.70
CA THR A 4 46.05 -3.70 -41.88
C THR A 4 46.31 -3.74 -40.38
N ILE A 5 47.56 -3.52 -39.96
CA ILE A 5 47.97 -3.27 -38.57
C ILE A 5 47.59 -1.84 -38.10
N ALA A 6 47.01 -0.99 -38.95
CA ALA A 6 46.89 0.45 -38.69
C ALA A 6 45.52 0.97 -38.19
N ARG A 7 44.51 0.13 -37.89
CA ARG A 7 43.21 0.62 -37.38
C ARG A 7 42.84 0.16 -35.97
N ILE A 8 43.85 -0.20 -35.18
CA ILE A 8 43.72 -0.50 -33.75
C ILE A 8 43.89 0.76 -32.86
N ASN A 9 44.35 1.92 -33.35
CA ASN A 9 44.80 3.01 -32.45
C ASN A 9 43.91 4.28 -32.39
N GLY A 10 42.60 4.19 -32.65
CA GLY A 10 41.78 5.39 -32.85
C GLY A 10 40.81 5.81 -31.75
N ILE A 11 40.32 4.90 -30.89
CA ILE A 11 39.25 5.23 -29.93
C ILE A 11 39.51 4.56 -28.59
N GLU A 12 40.59 4.99 -27.95
CA GLU A 12 40.63 5.02 -26.49
C GLU A 12 40.69 6.49 -26.07
N ALA A 13 39.52 7.05 -25.72
CA ALA A 13 39.46 8.24 -24.87
C ALA A 13 38.12 8.30 -24.11
N LYS A 14 38.15 7.62 -22.96
CA LYS A 14 37.51 7.99 -21.67
C LYS A 14 35.99 7.87 -21.49
N ALA A 15 35.60 6.83 -20.74
CA ALA A 15 34.88 6.91 -19.45
C ALA A 15 34.81 5.48 -18.85
N SER A 16 35.80 5.04 -18.08
CA SER A 16 35.88 5.08 -16.60
C SER A 16 34.76 4.33 -15.84
N ALA A 17 35.16 3.16 -15.30
CA ALA A 17 34.76 2.50 -14.05
C ALA A 17 33.39 1.76 -13.92
N ALA A 18 33.44 0.41 -13.89
CA ALA A 18 32.88 -0.53 -12.87
C ALA A 18 32.44 -1.91 -13.46
N PRO A 19 32.46 -3.02 -12.69
CA PRO A 19 32.87 -4.35 -13.18
C PRO A 19 31.75 -5.41 -13.35
N SER A 20 31.96 -6.31 -14.31
CA SER A 20 31.70 -7.77 -14.31
C SER A 20 30.59 -8.39 -13.41
N CYS A 21 29.34 -7.93 -13.47
CA CYS A 21 28.24 -8.53 -12.68
C CYS A 21 27.24 -9.37 -13.51
N THR A 22 27.02 -9.07 -14.78
CA THR A 22 25.93 -9.69 -15.57
C THR A 22 26.33 -10.98 -16.28
N THR A 23 27.62 -11.15 -16.63
CA THR A 23 28.15 -12.34 -17.32
C THR A 23 28.17 -13.57 -16.42
N ASP A 24 28.35 -13.38 -15.11
CA ASP A 24 28.47 -14.47 -14.14
C ASP A 24 27.09 -15.04 -13.76
N GLU A 25 26.07 -14.17 -13.70
CA GLU A 25 24.67 -14.57 -13.43
C GLU A 25 24.05 -15.35 -14.59
N THR A 26 24.31 -14.95 -15.84
CA THR A 26 23.83 -15.69 -17.03
C THR A 26 24.49 -17.05 -17.15
N LYS A 27 25.79 -17.15 -16.83
CA LYS A 27 26.49 -18.43 -16.79
C LYS A 27 25.94 -19.34 -15.70
N GLN A 28 25.66 -18.79 -14.51
CA GLN A 28 25.08 -19.53 -13.40
C GLN A 28 23.64 -20.01 -13.69
N ILE A 29 22.84 -19.24 -14.42
CA ILE A 29 21.49 -19.65 -14.85
C ILE A 29 21.57 -20.79 -15.86
N ASN A 30 22.48 -20.72 -16.85
CA ASN A 30 22.67 -21.81 -17.80
C ASN A 30 23.15 -23.09 -17.13
N GLU A 31 24.09 -23.01 -16.18
CA GLU A 31 24.54 -24.16 -15.39
C GLU A 31 23.39 -24.78 -14.57
N ARG A 32 22.46 -23.95 -14.05
CA ARG A 32 21.26 -24.43 -13.36
C ARG A 32 20.25 -25.09 -14.29
N ILE A 33 20.08 -24.58 -15.51
CA ILE A 33 19.18 -25.17 -16.51
C ILE A 33 19.73 -26.53 -16.97
N ASP A 34 21.03 -26.62 -17.27
CA ASP A 34 21.67 -27.89 -17.65
C ASP A 34 21.58 -28.92 -16.52
N HIS A 35 21.71 -28.48 -15.26
CA HIS A 35 21.54 -29.35 -14.10
C HIS A 35 20.11 -29.88 -13.97
N VAL A 36 19.09 -29.03 -14.15
CA VAL A 36 17.67 -29.44 -14.11
C VAL A 36 17.33 -30.36 -15.29
N VAL A 37 17.82 -30.08 -16.49
CA VAL A 37 17.62 -30.93 -17.68
C VAL A 37 18.25 -32.31 -17.47
N THR A 38 19.42 -32.37 -16.84
CA THR A 38 20.08 -33.63 -16.46
C THR A 38 19.24 -34.44 -15.47
N ILE A 39 18.75 -33.79 -14.40
CA ILE A 39 17.89 -34.45 -13.40
C ILE A 39 16.58 -34.96 -14.03
N ILE A 40 15.99 -34.22 -14.96
CA ILE A 40 14.78 -34.63 -15.69
C ILE A 40 15.07 -35.81 -16.64
N GLY A 41 16.26 -35.84 -17.25
CA GLY A 41 16.73 -36.99 -18.04
C GLY A 41 16.90 -38.25 -17.19
N ASP A 42 17.46 -38.12 -15.99
CA ASP A 42 17.65 -39.22 -15.05
C ASP A 42 16.32 -39.75 -14.47
N ILE A 43 15.31 -38.86 -14.34
CA ILE A 43 13.92 -39.23 -14.02
C ILE A 43 13.27 -40.11 -15.11
N GLY A 44 13.76 -40.05 -16.36
CA GLY A 44 13.26 -40.88 -17.47
C GLY A 44 13.64 -42.37 -17.38
N VAL A 45 14.55 -42.75 -16.47
CA VAL A 45 15.11 -44.11 -16.36
C VAL A 45 14.80 -44.71 -14.98
N PHE A 46 13.52 -44.86 -14.63
CA PHE A 46 13.13 -45.50 -13.38
C PHE A 46 13.12 -47.02 -13.48
N ASN A 47 14.26 -47.64 -13.16
CA ASN A 47 14.35 -49.07 -12.84
C ASN A 47 14.39 -49.26 -11.32
N GLY A 48 13.22 -49.11 -10.66
CA GLY A 48 12.95 -49.69 -9.34
C GLY A 48 12.78 -48.73 -8.13
N PRO A 49 12.16 -49.21 -7.03
CA PRO A 49 11.72 -48.40 -5.88
C PRO A 49 12.85 -47.80 -5.04
N ASP A 50 14.00 -48.48 -4.98
CA ASP A 50 15.12 -48.07 -4.12
C ASP A 50 15.77 -46.77 -4.60
N THR A 51 15.79 -46.55 -5.92
CA THR A 51 16.29 -45.33 -6.55
C THR A 51 15.41 -44.13 -6.21
N ILE A 52 14.07 -44.30 -6.23
CA ILE A 52 13.11 -43.26 -5.84
C ILE A 52 13.33 -42.85 -4.38
N SER A 53 13.50 -43.83 -3.50
CA SER A 53 13.67 -43.56 -2.07
C SER A 53 14.98 -42.81 -1.77
N SER A 54 16.04 -43.10 -2.53
CA SER A 54 17.32 -42.39 -2.44
C SER A 54 17.21 -40.94 -2.95
N THR A 55 16.56 -40.71 -4.09
CA THR A 55 16.34 -39.36 -4.64
C THR A 55 15.46 -38.52 -3.73
N VAL A 56 14.40 -39.10 -3.14
CA VAL A 56 13.54 -38.41 -2.18
C VAL A 56 14.32 -38.06 -0.90
N ALA A 57 15.22 -38.92 -0.43
CA ALA A 57 16.07 -38.62 0.72
C ALA A 57 17.05 -37.47 0.41
N ALA A 58 17.67 -37.48 -0.78
CA ALA A 58 18.56 -36.41 -1.24
C ALA A 58 17.81 -35.07 -1.36
N LEU A 59 16.62 -35.07 -1.99
CA LEU A 59 15.76 -33.89 -2.07
C LEU A 59 15.34 -33.39 -0.69
N LYS A 60 15.03 -34.29 0.25
CA LYS A 60 14.70 -33.93 1.63
C LYS A 60 15.90 -33.29 2.34
N THR A 61 17.12 -33.79 2.12
CA THR A 61 18.35 -33.18 2.63
C THR A 61 18.59 -31.80 2.03
N ASP A 62 18.38 -31.62 0.73
CA ASP A 62 18.60 -30.32 0.06
C ASP A 62 17.53 -29.30 0.43
N ILE A 63 16.27 -29.69 0.57
CA ILE A 63 15.20 -28.86 1.15
C ILE A 63 15.55 -28.48 2.58
N THR A 64 16.03 -29.44 3.39
CA THR A 64 16.46 -29.15 4.76
C THR A 64 17.61 -28.15 4.78
N LYS A 65 18.60 -28.25 3.87
CA LYS A 65 19.71 -27.28 3.73
C LYS A 65 19.23 -25.90 3.25
N LEU A 66 18.22 -25.84 2.39
CA LEU A 66 17.60 -24.58 1.96
C LEU A 66 16.84 -23.91 3.12
N GLN A 67 16.15 -24.71 3.95
CA GLN A 67 15.45 -24.25 5.15
C GLN A 67 16.40 -23.90 6.30
N THR A 68 17.51 -24.63 6.44
CA THR A 68 18.58 -24.38 7.42
C THR A 68 19.71 -23.51 6.86
N ARG A 69 19.45 -22.74 5.79
CA ARG A 69 20.34 -21.65 5.39
C ARG A 69 20.64 -20.88 6.67
N PRO A 70 21.91 -20.86 7.14
CA PRO A 70 22.23 -20.21 8.39
C PRO A 70 21.73 -18.77 8.27
N ASP A 71 20.99 -18.32 9.28
CA ASP A 71 20.79 -16.90 9.51
C ASP A 71 22.15 -16.27 9.32
N ALA A 72 22.31 -15.55 8.21
CA ALA A 72 23.59 -14.97 7.85
C ALA A 72 23.94 -14.04 9.01
N ALA A 73 24.88 -14.49 9.84
CA ALA A 73 25.37 -13.87 11.07
C ALA A 73 25.03 -12.38 11.11
N THR A 74 23.99 -12.02 11.88
CA THR A 74 23.55 -10.63 12.15
C THR A 74 23.98 -9.65 11.06
N LYS A 75 23.63 -9.92 9.79
CA LYS A 75 23.82 -8.91 8.75
C LYS A 75 22.86 -7.81 9.13
N THR A 76 23.38 -6.72 9.70
CA THR A 76 22.63 -5.51 10.00
C THR A 76 21.77 -5.20 8.79
N PHE A 77 20.46 -5.44 8.89
CA PHE A 77 19.54 -5.22 7.78
C PHE A 77 19.67 -3.75 7.38
N LYS A 78 20.24 -3.50 6.20
CA LYS A 78 20.37 -2.15 5.68
C LYS A 78 19.04 -1.79 5.06
N MET A 79 18.40 -0.75 5.60
CA MET A 79 17.09 -0.31 5.13
C MET A 79 17.12 -0.08 3.60
N PRO A 80 16.27 -0.78 2.83
CA PRO A 80 16.24 -0.68 1.38
C PRO A 80 15.57 0.63 0.96
N HIS A 81 15.78 1.02 -0.30
CA HIS A 81 15.45 2.38 -0.74
C HIS A 81 13.97 2.80 -0.69
N PHE A 82 12.96 2.01 -1.01
CA PHE A 82 11.57 2.45 -1.29
C PHE A 82 11.42 3.45 -2.44
N ASP A 83 10.72 2.99 -3.48
CA ASP A 83 10.34 3.78 -4.64
C ASP A 83 8.88 4.21 -4.50
N ILE A 84 8.59 4.97 -3.43
CA ILE A 84 7.27 5.55 -3.15
C ILE A 84 7.38 7.01 -2.77
N CYS A 85 6.38 7.79 -3.15
CA CYS A 85 6.23 9.17 -2.66
C CYS A 85 6.09 9.17 -1.13
N LYS A 86 6.57 10.22 -0.47
CA LYS A 86 6.37 10.39 0.98
C LYS A 86 4.89 10.63 1.30
N PHE A 87 4.44 10.12 2.44
CA PHE A 87 3.08 10.33 2.92
C PHE A 87 2.99 11.54 3.86
N ASP A 88 2.08 12.43 3.53
CA ASP A 88 1.63 13.54 4.37
C ASP A 88 0.12 13.37 4.65
N ASP A 89 -0.35 13.83 5.81
CA ASP A 89 -1.76 13.75 6.18
C ASP A 89 -2.64 14.85 5.55
N TYR A 90 -2.03 15.73 4.73
CA TYR A 90 -2.75 16.82 4.04
C TYR A 90 -3.55 16.35 2.83
N ASN A 91 -3.07 15.35 2.07
CA ASN A 91 -3.73 14.89 0.84
C ASN A 91 -4.58 13.63 1.12
N LYS A 92 -5.87 13.87 1.42
CA LYS A 92 -6.77 12.92 2.12
C LYS A 92 -7.27 11.75 1.27
N SER A 93 -7.24 11.86 -0.06
CA SER A 93 -7.95 10.94 -0.96
C SER A 93 -7.20 9.62 -1.21
N ASP A 94 -5.88 9.61 -1.00
CA ASP A 94 -5.00 8.53 -1.45
C ASP A 94 -4.33 7.76 -0.31
N ALA A 95 -4.78 7.92 0.95
CA ALA A 95 -4.17 7.24 2.09
C ALA A 95 -4.22 5.71 1.99
N LEU A 96 -5.31 5.15 1.47
CA LEU A 96 -5.45 3.71 1.23
C LEU A 96 -4.53 3.24 0.09
N THR A 97 -4.55 3.95 -1.04
CA THR A 97 -3.69 3.67 -2.19
C THR A 97 -2.22 3.71 -1.78
N TRP A 98 -1.83 4.74 -1.04
CA TRP A 98 -0.47 4.89 -0.53
C TRP A 98 -0.09 3.75 0.42
N TRP A 99 -0.97 3.39 1.36
CA TRP A 99 -0.74 2.29 2.29
C TRP A 99 -0.51 0.96 1.56
N GLN A 100 -1.31 0.68 0.52
CA GLN A 100 -1.14 -0.52 -0.32
C GLN A 100 0.18 -0.52 -1.10
N CYS A 101 0.58 0.63 -1.66
CA CYS A 101 1.86 0.79 -2.32
C CYS A 101 3.03 0.55 -1.35
N PHE A 102 2.94 1.11 -0.13
CA PHE A 102 3.94 0.89 0.92
C PHE A 102 4.07 -0.60 1.27
N LEU A 103 2.96 -1.30 1.52
CA LEU A 103 2.97 -2.72 1.85
C LEU A 103 3.58 -3.57 0.71
N THR A 104 3.25 -3.22 -0.53
CA THR A 104 3.79 -3.89 -1.73
C THR A 104 5.30 -3.70 -1.81
N GLU A 105 5.78 -2.46 -1.67
CA GLU A 105 7.21 -2.15 -1.71
C GLU A 105 7.98 -2.78 -0.54
N ALA A 106 7.42 -2.77 0.66
CA ALA A 106 8.02 -3.41 1.83
C ALA A 106 8.15 -4.93 1.61
N SER A 107 7.15 -5.55 0.99
CA SER A 107 7.15 -6.98 0.65
C SER A 107 8.20 -7.31 -0.41
N CYS A 108 8.25 -6.54 -1.52
CA CYS A 108 9.25 -6.69 -2.58
C CYS A 108 10.68 -6.55 -2.06
N ARG A 109 10.89 -5.70 -1.05
CA ARG A 109 12.19 -5.44 -0.43
C ARG A 109 12.48 -6.35 0.76
N THR A 110 11.61 -7.33 1.05
CA THR A 110 11.77 -8.32 2.12
C THR A 110 12.04 -7.67 3.49
N VAL A 111 11.32 -6.60 3.81
CA VAL A 111 11.51 -5.87 5.07
C VAL A 111 11.16 -6.78 6.25
N PRO A 112 12.08 -6.98 7.23
CA PRO A 112 11.80 -7.76 8.42
C PRO A 112 10.64 -7.15 9.22
N THR A 113 9.85 -8.00 9.87
CA THR A 113 8.69 -7.57 10.69
C THR A 113 9.07 -6.51 11.73
N ASN A 114 10.21 -6.68 12.40
CA ASN A 114 10.69 -5.75 13.43
C ASN A 114 11.13 -4.39 12.86
N ASP A 115 11.47 -4.33 11.56
CA ASP A 115 11.87 -3.12 10.86
C ASP A 115 10.72 -2.44 10.13
N MET A 116 9.53 -3.04 10.08
CA MET A 116 8.39 -2.53 9.30
C MET A 116 7.95 -1.12 9.75
N LEU A 117 7.85 -0.88 11.06
CA LEU A 117 7.50 0.43 11.60
C LEU A 117 8.58 1.49 11.31
N LYS A 118 9.85 1.08 11.32
CA LYS A 118 10.96 1.96 10.97
C LYS A 118 10.96 2.29 9.48
N ALA A 119 10.70 1.29 8.63
CA ALA A 119 10.54 1.47 7.20
C ALA A 119 9.39 2.43 6.89
N LEU A 120 8.25 2.25 7.55
CA LEU A 120 7.10 3.14 7.43
C LEU A 120 7.45 4.57 7.82
N TYR A 121 8.03 4.77 9.01
CA TYR A 121 8.40 6.10 9.52
C TYR A 121 9.26 6.89 8.54
N LEU A 122 10.20 6.23 7.87
CA LEU A 122 11.07 6.88 6.88
C LEU A 122 10.30 7.40 5.67
N GLN A 123 9.11 6.85 5.38
CA GLN A 123 8.25 7.29 4.29
C GLN A 123 7.22 8.34 4.72
N LEU A 124 7.17 8.72 6.00
CA LEU A 124 6.25 9.74 6.50
C LEU A 124 6.92 11.12 6.52
N ILE A 125 6.12 12.15 6.28
CA ILE A 125 6.47 13.56 6.47
C ILE A 125 5.33 14.29 7.21
N GLY A 126 5.55 15.55 7.56
CA GLY A 126 4.49 16.44 8.05
C GLY A 126 3.73 15.90 9.27
N GLY A 127 2.40 15.97 9.22
CA GLY A 127 1.54 15.57 10.32
C GLY A 127 1.58 14.06 10.61
N ALA A 128 1.80 13.23 9.57
CA ALA A 128 1.90 11.78 9.73
C ALA A 128 3.16 11.38 10.52
N GLN A 129 4.30 12.01 10.23
CA GLN A 129 5.55 11.78 10.95
C GLN A 129 5.46 12.28 12.40
N ALA A 130 4.88 13.46 12.62
CA ALA A 130 4.67 14.02 13.96
C ALA A 130 3.75 13.11 14.82
N TRP A 131 2.72 12.53 14.22
CA TRP A 131 1.84 11.57 14.90
C TRP A 131 2.60 10.32 15.36
N MET A 132 3.46 9.75 14.51
CA MET A 132 4.25 8.57 14.88
C MET A 132 5.26 8.89 15.99
N ASN A 133 5.86 10.08 15.98
CA ASN A 133 6.72 10.56 17.07
C ASN A 133 5.98 10.70 18.40
N HIS A 134 4.71 11.14 18.37
CA HIS A 134 3.87 11.19 19.56
C HIS A 134 3.57 9.79 20.11
N LEU A 135 3.33 8.82 19.22
CA LEU A 135 3.13 7.42 19.60
C LEU A 135 4.37 6.86 20.32
N THR A 136 5.58 7.08 19.78
CA THR A 136 6.82 6.66 20.45
C THR A 136 7.05 7.34 21.79
N ALA A 137 6.75 8.64 21.88
CA ALA A 137 6.85 9.38 23.14
C ALA A 137 5.88 8.85 24.21
N THR A 138 4.67 8.45 23.80
CA THR A 138 3.65 7.85 24.68
C THR A 138 4.14 6.53 25.27
N HIS A 139 4.80 5.70 24.46
CA HIS A 139 5.44 4.46 24.90
C HIS A 139 6.82 4.67 25.54
N LYS A 140 7.33 5.92 25.58
CA LYS A 140 8.67 6.28 26.05
C LYS A 140 9.78 5.46 25.40
N CYS A 141 9.65 5.22 24.09
CA CYS A 141 10.58 4.42 23.29
C CYS A 141 11.07 5.21 22.06
N THR A 142 12.04 4.65 21.35
CA THR A 142 12.43 5.14 20.01
C THR A 142 11.59 4.50 18.91
N ILE A 143 11.61 5.07 17.69
CA ILE A 143 10.96 4.46 16.51
C ILE A 143 11.46 3.03 16.24
N ALA A 144 12.75 2.78 16.51
CA ALA A 144 13.34 1.45 16.34
C ALA A 144 12.78 0.43 17.34
N GLU A 145 12.39 0.87 18.53
CA GLU A 145 11.89 0.02 19.63
C GLU A 145 10.36 -0.10 19.63
N LEU A 146 9.65 0.71 18.85
CA LEU A 146 8.18 0.76 18.87
C LEU A 146 7.54 -0.62 18.60
N HIS A 147 8.16 -1.45 17.76
CA HIS A 147 7.68 -2.81 17.46
C HIS A 147 7.65 -3.74 18.68
N THR A 148 8.38 -3.41 19.75
CA THR A 148 8.38 -4.16 21.01
C THR A 148 7.20 -3.77 21.92
N HIS A 149 6.60 -2.60 21.69
CA HIS A 149 5.48 -2.06 22.47
C HIS A 149 4.14 -2.10 21.73
N THR A 150 4.16 -2.20 20.40
CA THR A 150 2.97 -2.24 19.56
C THR A 150 3.20 -3.23 18.44
N THR A 151 2.34 -4.26 18.38
CA THR A 151 2.39 -5.22 17.28
C THR A 151 2.00 -4.55 15.97
N TRP A 152 2.42 -5.12 14.84
CA TRP A 152 2.04 -4.60 13.52
C TRP A 152 0.52 -4.45 13.37
N LYS A 153 -0.25 -5.45 13.82
CA LYS A 153 -1.71 -5.46 13.74
C LYS A 153 -2.37 -4.36 14.57
N GLU A 154 -1.88 -4.09 15.78
CA GLU A 154 -2.38 -3.00 16.62
C GLU A 154 -2.04 -1.64 15.99
N PHE A 155 -0.83 -1.51 15.45
CA PHE A 155 -0.43 -0.30 14.73
C PHE A 155 -1.29 -0.07 13.49
N GLU A 156 -1.60 -1.10 12.72
CA GLU A 156 -2.51 -1.03 11.56
C GLU A 156 -3.88 -0.45 11.96
N GLN A 157 -4.44 -0.91 13.08
CA GLN A 157 -5.71 -0.38 13.59
C GLN A 157 -5.61 1.11 13.95
N LEU A 158 -4.53 1.52 14.63
CA LEU A 158 -4.28 2.93 14.95
C LEU A 158 -4.12 3.77 13.68
N TRP A 159 -3.38 3.27 12.70
CA TRP A 159 -3.18 3.90 11.39
C TRP A 159 -4.49 4.08 10.64
N PHE A 160 -5.29 3.01 10.50
CA PHE A 160 -6.56 3.04 9.78
C PHE A 160 -7.55 4.00 10.43
N THR A 161 -7.66 3.97 11.75
CA THR A 161 -8.51 4.91 12.49
C THR A 161 -8.06 6.35 12.26
N ARG A 162 -6.75 6.61 12.34
CA ARG A 162 -6.21 7.98 12.29
C ARG A 162 -6.19 8.60 10.90
N PHE A 163 -5.85 7.83 9.87
CA PHE A 163 -5.56 8.34 8.53
C PHE A 163 -6.51 7.86 7.45
N MET A 164 -7.32 6.82 7.69
CA MET A 164 -8.39 6.44 6.77
C MET A 164 -9.71 6.98 7.29
N VAL A 165 -10.15 6.53 8.47
CA VAL A 165 -11.47 6.89 8.98
C VAL A 165 -11.57 8.37 9.30
N ARG A 166 -10.70 8.91 10.15
CA ARG A 166 -10.73 10.34 10.48
C ARG A 166 -10.52 11.26 9.28
N ASN A 167 -9.75 10.85 8.28
CA ASN A 167 -9.56 11.64 7.06
C ASN A 167 -10.82 11.63 6.19
N VAL A 168 -11.48 10.47 6.04
CA VAL A 168 -12.77 10.35 5.35
C VAL A 168 -13.84 11.15 6.07
N VAL A 169 -13.93 11.07 7.40
CA VAL A 169 -14.84 11.89 8.23
C VAL A 169 -14.55 13.38 8.03
N LYS A 170 -13.28 13.81 8.10
CA LYS A 170 -12.88 15.21 7.87
C LYS A 170 -13.19 15.68 6.44
N ALA A 171 -13.03 14.82 5.44
CA ALA A 171 -13.36 15.13 4.05
C ALA A 171 -14.87 15.26 3.86
N THR A 172 -15.64 14.32 4.42
CA THR A 172 -17.11 14.32 4.40
C THR A 172 -17.66 15.56 5.11
N MET A 173 -17.10 15.92 6.26
CA MET A 173 -17.46 17.15 6.98
C MET A 173 -17.21 18.41 6.14
N ASN A 174 -16.05 18.47 5.46
CA ASN A 174 -15.75 19.58 4.56
C ASN A 174 -16.73 19.60 3.37
N GLU A 175 -17.07 18.45 2.81
CA GLU A 175 -18.03 18.33 1.72
C GLU A 175 -19.42 18.80 2.15
N VAL A 176 -19.90 18.41 3.33
CA VAL A 176 -21.14 18.93 3.92
C VAL A 176 -21.09 20.44 3.96
N TYR A 177 -20.05 21.07 4.51
CA TYR A 177 -20.06 22.51 4.69
C TYR A 177 -19.80 23.34 3.43
N THR A 178 -19.20 22.74 2.39
CA THR A 178 -18.79 23.49 1.17
C THR A 178 -19.68 23.23 -0.04
N CYS A 179 -20.42 22.12 -0.09
CA CYS A 179 -21.27 21.83 -1.24
C CYS A 179 -22.56 22.67 -1.25
N SER A 180 -23.08 22.90 -2.44
CA SER A 180 -24.43 23.43 -2.68
C SER A 180 -25.01 22.76 -3.91
N GLN A 181 -26.33 22.63 -4.00
CA GLN A 181 -26.97 22.01 -5.16
C GLN A 181 -26.72 22.85 -6.41
N GLY A 182 -26.91 24.17 -6.34
CA GLY A 182 -26.78 25.06 -7.50
C GLY A 182 -27.58 24.54 -8.70
N ASN A 183 -26.88 24.31 -9.82
CA ASN A 183 -27.46 23.76 -11.06
C ASN A 183 -27.35 22.23 -11.16
N MET A 184 -26.89 21.54 -10.12
CA MET A 184 -26.77 20.08 -10.10
C MET A 184 -28.18 19.45 -10.19
N PRO A 185 -28.36 18.44 -11.07
CA PRO A 185 -29.61 17.68 -11.13
C PRO A 185 -29.98 17.10 -9.77
N THR A 186 -31.28 17.07 -9.44
CA THR A 186 -31.80 16.54 -8.16
C THR A 186 -31.33 15.10 -7.90
N ARG A 187 -31.24 14.26 -8.93
CA ARG A 187 -30.71 12.89 -8.83
C ARG A 187 -29.26 12.85 -8.34
N ASP A 188 -28.41 13.72 -8.87
CA ASP A 188 -26.99 13.72 -8.54
C ASP A 188 -26.79 14.33 -7.14
N TRP A 189 -27.62 15.31 -6.77
CA TRP A 189 -27.65 15.90 -5.44
C TRP A 189 -28.08 14.90 -4.35
N THR A 190 -29.16 14.15 -4.58
CA THR A 190 -29.62 13.10 -3.66
C THR A 190 -28.60 11.98 -3.51
N THR A 191 -27.95 11.58 -4.62
CA THR A 191 -26.86 10.59 -4.59
C THR A 191 -25.66 11.06 -3.77
N LYS A 192 -25.25 12.33 -3.93
CA LYS A 192 -24.17 12.92 -3.15
C LYS A 192 -24.49 12.90 -1.65
N TRP A 193 -25.70 13.29 -1.27
CA TRP A 193 -26.12 13.28 0.12
C TRP A 193 -26.31 11.90 0.71
N GLN A 194 -26.82 10.94 -0.06
CA GLN A 194 -26.85 9.53 0.34
C GLN A 194 -25.44 9.04 0.68
N LYS A 195 -24.44 9.38 -0.14
CA LYS A 195 -23.03 9.02 0.14
C LYS A 195 -22.53 9.65 1.43
N ILE A 196 -22.83 10.93 1.68
CA ILE A 196 -22.43 11.65 2.90
C ILE A 196 -23.00 10.98 4.16
N VAL A 197 -24.31 10.71 4.19
CA VAL A 197 -24.97 10.17 5.40
C VAL A 197 -24.65 8.68 5.63
N SER A 198 -24.20 7.98 4.59
CA SER A 198 -23.75 6.58 4.69
C SER A 198 -22.25 6.44 4.97
N THR A 199 -21.51 7.54 5.13
CA THR A 199 -20.07 7.47 5.45
C THR A 199 -19.83 6.82 6.83
N PRO A 200 -18.98 5.77 6.93
CA PRO A 200 -18.65 5.15 8.22
C PRO A 200 -18.04 6.14 9.22
N GLU A 201 -18.44 6.04 10.49
CA GLU A 201 -18.04 6.93 11.60
C GLU A 201 -18.30 8.43 11.41
N PHE A 202 -18.98 8.83 10.33
CA PHE A 202 -19.48 10.19 10.15
C PHE A 202 -20.85 10.31 10.84
N ASP A 203 -20.84 10.65 12.13
CA ASP A 203 -22.07 10.80 12.91
C ASP A 203 -22.56 12.25 12.91
N LEU A 204 -23.29 12.62 11.85
CA LEU A 204 -24.08 13.84 11.83
C LEU A 204 -25.50 13.51 12.29
N SER A 205 -25.98 14.15 13.36
CA SER A 205 -27.34 13.91 13.85
C SER A 205 -28.39 14.17 12.77
N PHE A 206 -29.50 13.42 12.77
CA PHE A 206 -30.56 13.61 11.78
C PHE A 206 -31.06 15.06 11.66
N PRO A 207 -31.32 15.81 12.76
CA PRO A 207 -31.69 17.22 12.66
C PRO A 207 -30.67 18.07 11.90
N ASN A 208 -29.37 17.79 12.08
CA ASN A 208 -28.31 18.48 11.36
C ASN A 208 -28.26 18.04 9.89
N GLN A 209 -28.32 16.74 9.59
CA GLN A 209 -28.37 16.24 8.21
C GLN A 209 -29.49 16.92 7.42
N ARG A 210 -30.68 16.98 8.01
CA ARG A 210 -31.86 17.63 7.44
C ARG A 210 -31.65 19.12 7.19
N SER A 211 -31.24 19.86 8.22
CA SER A 211 -30.98 21.30 8.12
C SER A 211 -29.92 21.62 7.05
N GLU A 212 -28.81 20.87 7.04
CA GLU A 212 -27.71 21.08 6.11
C GLU A 212 -28.12 20.72 4.66
N PHE A 213 -28.93 19.67 4.46
CA PHE A 213 -29.49 19.31 3.15
C PHE A 213 -30.42 20.41 2.62
N PHE A 214 -31.38 20.86 3.42
CA PHE A 214 -32.34 21.88 3.01
C PHE A 214 -31.65 23.21 2.71
N SER A 215 -30.78 23.69 3.61
CA SER A 215 -30.05 24.96 3.43
C SER A 215 -29.20 25.00 2.15
N ARG A 216 -28.70 23.85 1.70
CA ARG A 216 -27.88 23.73 0.48
C ARG A 216 -28.63 23.35 -0.78
N SER A 217 -29.87 22.92 -0.65
CA SER A 217 -30.73 22.58 -1.78
C SER A 217 -31.19 23.85 -2.51
N CYS A 218 -31.32 23.76 -3.82
CA CYS A 218 -31.82 24.87 -4.64
C CYS A 218 -33.27 25.19 -4.26
N ALA A 219 -33.72 26.40 -4.58
CA ALA A 219 -35.07 26.85 -4.21
C ALA A 219 -36.16 25.92 -4.78
N GLY A 220 -36.00 25.46 -6.03
CA GLY A 220 -36.95 24.55 -6.67
C GLY A 220 -37.11 23.22 -5.93
N LEU A 221 -36.00 22.59 -5.52
CA LEU A 221 -36.06 21.34 -4.78
C LEU A 221 -36.70 21.55 -3.39
N ARG A 222 -36.28 22.58 -2.65
CA ARG A 222 -36.87 22.92 -1.35
C ARG A 222 -38.38 23.12 -1.43
N SER A 223 -38.86 23.86 -2.42
CA SER A 223 -40.29 24.09 -2.62
C SER A 223 -41.04 22.80 -2.96
N ALA A 224 -40.46 21.90 -3.74
CA ALA A 224 -41.11 20.66 -4.16
C ALA A 224 -41.23 19.61 -3.03
N ILE A 225 -40.23 19.57 -2.14
CA ILE A 225 -40.20 18.63 -1.01
C ILE A 225 -40.89 19.19 0.24
N GLY A 226 -41.30 20.46 0.28
CA GLY A 226 -42.12 21.00 1.36
C GLY A 226 -41.33 21.37 2.62
N ASN A 227 -41.97 21.28 3.79
CA ASN A 227 -41.37 21.73 5.04
C ASN A 227 -40.35 20.71 5.56
N GLU A 228 -39.16 21.19 5.98
CA GLU A 228 -38.13 20.31 6.54
C GLU A 228 -38.60 19.57 7.80
N TYR A 229 -39.48 20.17 8.61
CA TYR A 229 -39.91 19.56 9.87
C TYR A 229 -40.90 18.40 9.70
N ASP A 230 -41.40 18.17 8.48
CA ASP A 230 -42.33 17.07 8.18
C ASP A 230 -41.61 15.71 8.13
N TYR A 231 -40.28 15.70 8.09
CA TYR A 231 -39.47 14.49 7.96
C TYR A 231 -38.90 14.02 9.29
N THR A 232 -39.00 12.70 9.53
CA THR A 232 -38.45 12.00 10.71
C THR A 232 -37.21 11.16 10.42
N THR A 233 -36.90 10.92 9.14
CA THR A 233 -35.69 10.20 8.69
C THR A 233 -35.11 10.86 7.44
N PHE A 234 -33.81 10.67 7.21
CA PHE A 234 -33.16 11.20 6.00
C PHE A 234 -33.63 10.47 4.75
N GLN A 235 -33.93 9.17 4.87
CA GLN A 235 -34.46 8.37 3.77
C GLN A 235 -35.77 8.95 3.23
N ALA A 236 -36.69 9.37 4.11
CA ALA A 236 -37.95 9.98 3.67
C ALA A 236 -37.75 11.27 2.85
N ILE A 237 -36.70 12.04 3.15
CA ILE A 237 -36.32 13.23 2.35
C ILE A 237 -35.86 12.80 0.96
N LEU A 238 -35.00 11.79 0.88
CA LEU A 238 -34.48 11.26 -0.39
C LEU A 238 -35.61 10.67 -1.25
N ASP A 239 -36.51 9.89 -0.64
CA ASP A 239 -37.66 9.30 -1.32
C ASP A 239 -38.57 10.40 -1.92
N ARG A 240 -38.84 11.47 -1.15
CA ARG A 240 -39.60 12.61 -1.67
C ARG A 240 -38.87 13.33 -2.80
N ALA A 241 -37.58 13.61 -2.63
CA ALA A 241 -36.76 14.29 -3.63
C ALA A 241 -36.70 13.51 -4.94
N ASN A 242 -36.70 12.17 -4.88
CA ASN A 242 -36.70 11.30 -6.05
C ASN A 242 -38.02 11.36 -6.84
N LEU A 243 -39.14 11.74 -6.23
CA LEU A 243 -40.42 11.97 -6.93
C LEU A 243 -40.42 13.27 -7.77
N VAL A 244 -39.40 14.11 -7.62
CA VAL A 244 -39.24 15.40 -8.32
C VAL A 244 -38.22 15.29 -9.46
N ILE A 245 -37.68 14.09 -9.72
CA ILE A 245 -36.73 13.80 -10.80
C ILE A 245 -37.46 13.55 -12.12
#